data_AF-A0A7J6ARK3-F1
#
_entry.id   AF-A0A7J6ARK3-F1
#
_cell.length_a   1.000
_cell.length_b   1.000
_cell.length_c   1.000
_cell.angle_alpha   90.00
_cell.angle_beta   90.00
_cell.angle_gamma   90.00
#
_symmetry.space_group_name_H-M   'P 1'
#
loop_
_entity.id
_entity.type
_entity.pdbx_description
1 polymer ?
#
loop_
_entity_poly.entity_id
_entity_poly.type
_entity_poly.pdbx_seq_one_letter_code
_entity_poly.pdbx_strand_id
1 'polypeptide(L)'
;GVCTQILREEFVLHLGKVFSFVHLSVQEFLAALYTFLCFIFRNTNALVEQRTGLFHFFSKSTMSHLLRSAVDKALQSENGHLDLFLRFLLGLSLESNQTLLRGLMPQTGSSSHSKQETVEYIKEKIRENSSPEKSINLFHCLNELNDHSLVQEVQTYLNGEGDSRLRRTRLSPTQWSALVFVLLNSDQELDEFNLRKYDPSEECLLKLLPVVKASRKAVLLECNLTEESCRVLSSVLSSNSSRLRELNLSNNKLQDSGVKLLSAGLENPHCTLETLRMQYCSITDEGCAALGSALRSNSSSHLRELDLKGNNPGESGVKLLSDPHCKLETLYIKNNKLTRTGV
;
A
#
# COMPACT_ATOMS: atom_id res chain seq x y z
N GLY A 1 -25.17 22.65 -1.29
CA GLY A 1 -25.23 22.95 0.15
C GLY A 1 -24.75 21.75 0.94
N VAL A 2 -24.31 21.93 2.18
CA VAL A 2 -23.79 20.85 3.06
C VAL A 2 -24.92 19.98 3.67
N CYS A 3 -26.13 20.53 3.70
CA CYS A 3 -27.33 19.83 4.10
C CYS A 3 -28.36 19.78 2.96
N THR A 4 -29.16 18.73 2.93
CA THR A 4 -30.31 18.52 2.05
C THR A 4 -31.58 18.39 2.88
N GLN A 5 -32.64 19.03 2.42
CA GLN A 5 -33.97 18.84 3.02
C GLN A 5 -34.49 17.47 2.60
N ILE A 6 -34.89 16.65 3.57
CA ILE A 6 -35.59 15.39 3.35
C ILE A 6 -37.01 15.55 3.90
N LEU A 7 -38.01 15.12 3.12
CA LEU A 7 -39.36 14.96 3.63
C LEU A 7 -39.44 13.60 4.33
N ARG A 8 -39.70 13.59 5.63
CA ARG A 8 -40.11 12.38 6.34
C ARG A 8 -41.62 12.42 6.45
N GLU A 9 -42.30 11.55 5.70
CA GLU A 9 -43.66 11.15 6.04
C GLU A 9 -43.53 10.07 7.11
N GLU A 10 -43.67 10.43 8.38
CA GLU A 10 -44.07 9.47 9.42
C GLU A 10 -44.53 10.19 10.69
N PHE A 11 -45.72 9.78 11.14
CA PHE A 11 -46.61 10.30 12.19
C PHE A 11 -47.59 11.40 11.77
N VAL A 12 -48.86 10.96 11.80
CA VAL A 12 -50.14 11.48 11.31
C VAL A 12 -50.49 12.94 11.69
N LEU A 13 -49.62 13.72 12.36
CA LEU A 13 -50.00 15.05 12.86
C LEU A 13 -48.97 16.19 12.69
N HIS A 14 -47.72 15.97 12.26
CA HIS A 14 -46.79 17.08 11.98
C HIS A 14 -45.87 16.81 10.78
N LEU A 15 -46.12 17.52 9.67
CA LEU A 15 -45.23 17.57 8.51
C LEU A 15 -44.06 18.55 8.80
N GLY A 16 -43.02 18.07 9.48
CA GLY A 16 -41.82 18.86 9.76
C GLY A 16 -40.79 18.76 8.63
N LYS A 17 -40.16 19.89 8.27
CA LYS A 17 -38.96 19.86 7.40
C LYS A 17 -37.81 19.23 8.18
N VAL A 18 -37.29 18.10 7.73
CA VAL A 18 -36.10 17.46 8.29
C VAL A 18 -34.90 17.76 7.38
N PHE A 19 -33.74 18.02 7.98
CA PHE A 19 -32.50 18.23 7.26
C PHE A 19 -31.52 17.11 7.60
N SER A 20 -30.80 16.63 6.60
CA SER A 20 -29.66 15.72 6.78
C SER A 20 -28.43 16.32 6.12
N PHE A 21 -27.25 15.86 6.51
CA PHE A 21 -26.04 16.10 5.73
C PHE A 21 -26.14 15.41 4.37
N VAL A 22 -25.48 15.98 3.37
CA VAL A 22 -25.43 15.42 2.00
C VAL A 22 -24.68 14.09 1.92
N HIS A 23 -23.74 13.86 2.84
CA HIS A 23 -22.99 12.63 2.94
C HIS A 23 -22.48 12.43 4.38
N LEU A 24 -22.38 11.18 4.83
CA LEU A 24 -21.94 10.84 6.19
C LEU A 24 -20.52 11.36 6.48
N SER A 25 -19.63 11.34 5.49
CA SER A 25 -18.28 11.90 5.64
C SER A 25 -18.27 13.38 6.02
N VAL A 26 -19.24 14.15 5.54
CA VAL A 26 -19.33 15.58 5.88
C VAL A 26 -19.79 15.76 7.32
N GLN A 27 -20.74 14.93 7.77
CA GLN A 27 -21.18 14.90 9.16
C GLN A 27 -20.01 14.55 10.10
N GLU A 28 -19.26 13.49 9.79
CA GLU A 28 -18.16 13.04 10.62
C GLU A 28 -16.98 14.01 10.63
N PHE A 29 -16.68 14.63 9.48
CA PHE A 29 -15.69 15.70 9.39
C PHE A 29 -16.06 16.88 10.29
N LEU A 30 -17.31 17.36 10.21
CA LEU A 30 -17.77 18.48 11.03
C LEU A 30 -17.80 18.13 12.51
N ALA A 31 -18.13 16.89 12.86
CA ALA A 31 -18.06 16.40 14.23
C ALA A 31 -16.60 16.39 14.75
N ALA A 32 -15.65 15.94 13.93
CA ALA A 32 -14.22 15.95 14.26
C ALA A 32 -13.69 17.38 14.42
N LEU A 33 -14.03 18.27 13.49
CA LEU A 33 -13.67 19.69 13.54
C LEU A 33 -14.24 20.36 14.78
N TYR A 34 -15.52 20.14 15.08
CA TYR A 34 -16.16 20.68 16.28
C TYR A 34 -15.44 20.19 17.56
N THR A 35 -15.16 18.90 17.66
CA THR A 35 -14.45 18.31 18.81
C THR A 35 -13.06 18.94 18.97
N PHE A 36 -12.33 19.08 17.87
CA PHE A 36 -10.99 19.67 17.84
C PHE A 36 -10.99 21.15 18.26
N LEU A 37 -11.89 21.96 17.70
CA LEU A 37 -12.01 23.38 18.04
C LEU A 37 -12.43 23.57 19.50
N CYS A 38 -13.40 22.80 20.00
CA CYS A 38 -13.81 22.85 21.40
C CYS A 38 -12.66 22.55 22.35
N PHE A 39 -11.79 21.60 22.01
CA PHE A 39 -10.59 21.30 22.82
C PHE A 39 -9.62 22.49 22.86
N ILE A 40 -9.32 23.10 21.71
CA ILE A 40 -8.41 24.25 21.62
C ILE A 40 -8.97 25.47 22.36
N PHE A 41 -10.25 25.79 22.12
CA PHE A 41 -10.89 26.95 22.73
C PHE A 41 -11.06 26.81 24.23
N ARG A 42 -11.29 25.59 24.76
CA ARG A 42 -11.32 25.36 26.21
C ARG A 42 -9.99 25.67 26.89
N ASN A 43 -8.87 25.39 26.23
CA ASN A 43 -7.54 25.73 26.74
C ASN A 43 -7.24 27.24 26.68
N THR A 44 -8.04 28.03 25.95
CA THR A 44 -7.83 29.48 25.77
C THR A 44 -8.91 30.36 26.41
N ASN A 45 -10.16 29.90 26.56
CA ASN A 45 -11.27 30.61 27.22
C ASN A 45 -12.31 29.63 27.82
N ALA A 46 -12.70 29.86 29.07
CA ALA A 46 -13.62 29.03 29.85
C ALA A 46 -15.12 29.30 29.58
N LEU A 47 -15.58 29.20 28.31
CA LEU A 47 -16.98 29.52 27.95
C LEU A 47 -17.63 28.49 27.01
N VAL A 48 -17.51 27.20 27.32
CA VAL A 48 -18.39 26.20 26.68
C VAL A 48 -19.07 25.38 27.77
N GLU A 49 -20.22 25.89 28.23
CA GLU A 49 -21.18 25.11 29.01
C GLU A 49 -22.01 24.21 28.09
N GLN A 50 -21.76 22.92 28.29
CA GLN A 50 -22.63 21.76 28.21
C GLN A 50 -23.86 21.71 27.27
N ARG A 51 -23.83 20.74 26.32
CA ARG A 51 -24.81 19.63 26.15
C ARG A 51 -24.50 18.79 24.89
N THR A 52 -23.85 17.64 25.01
CA THR A 52 -23.91 16.48 24.06
C THR A 52 -22.98 15.34 24.50
N GLY A 53 -23.24 14.08 24.07
CA GLY A 53 -22.47 12.87 24.43
C GLY A 53 -20.96 12.88 24.14
N LEU A 54 -20.42 13.96 23.56
CA LEU A 54 -18.98 14.22 23.37
C LEU A 54 -18.26 14.65 24.67
N PHE A 55 -18.96 14.86 25.80
CA PHE A 55 -18.39 15.27 27.10
C PHE A 55 -17.13 14.54 27.55
N HIS A 56 -17.03 13.24 27.29
CA HIS A 56 -15.89 12.44 27.73
C HIS A 56 -14.56 12.87 27.06
N PHE A 57 -14.61 13.40 25.84
CA PHE A 57 -13.42 13.90 25.16
C PHE A 57 -12.93 15.21 25.76
N PHE A 58 -13.86 16.01 26.28
CA PHE A 58 -13.53 17.34 26.78
C PHE A 58 -12.82 17.32 28.13
N SER A 59 -12.83 16.23 28.90
CA SER A 59 -12.12 16.14 30.19
C SER A 59 -10.61 15.87 30.07
N LYS A 60 -10.08 15.72 28.85
CA LYS A 60 -8.68 15.35 28.61
C LYS A 60 -7.75 16.57 28.74
N SER A 61 -6.59 16.37 29.34
CA SER A 61 -5.62 17.44 29.66
C SER A 61 -4.67 17.78 28.52
N THR A 62 -4.41 16.84 27.60
CA THR A 62 -3.49 17.02 26.47
C THR A 62 -4.13 16.55 25.16
N MET A 63 -3.60 17.04 24.03
CA MET A 63 -4.03 16.59 22.70
C MET A 63 -3.80 15.09 22.53
N SER A 64 -2.66 14.54 22.98
CA SER A 64 -2.41 13.11 22.92
C SER A 64 -3.45 12.31 23.70
N HIS A 65 -3.87 12.74 24.89
CA HIS A 65 -4.95 12.08 25.64
C HIS A 65 -6.31 12.15 24.92
N LEU A 66 -6.62 13.26 24.24
CA LEU A 66 -7.82 13.37 23.40
C LEU A 66 -7.80 12.35 22.27
N LEU A 67 -6.71 12.32 21.50
CA LEU A 67 -6.57 11.45 20.33
C LEU A 67 -6.56 9.97 20.73
N ARG A 68 -5.82 9.59 21.78
CA ARG A 68 -5.81 8.22 22.33
C ARG A 68 -7.21 7.78 22.76
N SER A 69 -7.96 8.65 23.43
CA SER A 69 -9.35 8.37 23.80
C SER A 69 -10.26 8.19 22.58
N ALA A 70 -9.98 8.89 21.47
CA ALA A 70 -10.75 8.74 20.24
C ALA A 70 -10.45 7.41 19.54
N VAL A 71 -9.17 6.99 19.54
CA VAL A 71 -8.74 5.65 19.09
C VAL A 71 -9.48 4.57 19.88
N ASP A 72 -9.49 4.65 21.22
CA ASP A 72 -10.19 3.67 22.06
C ASP A 72 -11.70 3.58 21.74
N LYS A 73 -12.37 4.72 21.57
CA LYS A 73 -13.80 4.71 21.24
C LYS A 73 -14.07 4.15 19.85
N ALA A 74 -13.23 4.45 18.86
CA ALA A 74 -13.38 3.88 17.53
C ALA A 74 -13.20 2.35 17.58
N LEU A 75 -12.22 1.86 18.35
CA LEU A 75 -12.01 0.43 18.54
C LEU A 75 -13.13 -0.25 19.34
N GLN A 76 -13.82 0.45 20.22
CA GLN A 76 -15.00 -0.07 20.94
C GLN A 76 -16.26 -0.08 20.06
N SER A 77 -16.28 0.67 18.96
CA SER A 77 -17.40 0.69 18.02
C SER A 77 -17.57 -0.67 17.34
N GLU A 78 -18.79 -1.20 17.35
CA GLU A 78 -19.09 -2.50 16.73
C GLU A 78 -19.09 -2.43 15.20
N ASN A 79 -19.52 -1.31 14.63
CA ASN A 79 -19.76 -1.16 13.18
C ASN A 79 -18.81 -0.14 12.51
N GLY A 80 -17.79 0.36 13.20
CA GLY A 80 -16.81 1.29 12.64
C GLY A 80 -17.34 2.70 12.35
N HIS A 81 -18.52 3.09 12.84
CA HIS A 81 -19.11 4.42 12.59
C HIS A 81 -18.29 5.63 13.13
N LEU A 82 -17.18 5.37 13.82
CA LEU A 82 -16.26 6.40 14.32
C LEU A 82 -14.92 6.40 13.56
N ASP A 83 -14.75 5.51 12.59
CA ASP A 83 -13.48 5.32 11.90
C ASP A 83 -13.09 6.56 11.10
N LEU A 84 -14.03 7.13 10.35
CA LEU A 84 -13.78 8.29 9.53
C LEU A 84 -13.73 9.58 10.39
N PHE A 85 -14.56 9.69 11.42
CA PHE A 85 -14.40 10.70 12.48
C PHE A 85 -12.98 10.70 13.08
N LEU A 86 -12.46 9.52 13.45
CA LEU A 86 -11.12 9.38 14.03
C LEU A 86 -10.05 9.85 13.04
N ARG A 87 -10.13 9.41 11.79
CA ARG A 87 -9.20 9.82 10.72
C ARG A 87 -9.18 11.34 10.55
N PHE A 88 -10.35 11.98 10.49
CA PHE A 88 -10.43 13.44 10.41
C PHE A 88 -9.84 14.13 11.63
N LEU A 89 -10.12 13.62 12.84
CA LEU A 89 -9.60 14.21 14.07
C LEU A 89 -8.07 14.14 14.14
N LEU A 90 -7.49 13.01 13.72
CA LEU A 90 -6.04 12.83 13.62
C LEU A 90 -5.44 13.75 12.54
N GLY A 91 -6.05 13.82 11.37
CA GLY A 91 -5.62 14.72 10.29
C GLY A 91 -5.65 16.19 10.72
N LEU A 92 -6.70 16.63 11.42
CA LEU A 92 -6.81 17.99 11.97
C LEU A 92 -5.71 18.30 13.02
N SER A 93 -5.20 17.27 13.70
CA SER A 93 -4.12 17.42 14.68
C SER A 93 -2.75 17.68 14.05
N LEU A 94 -2.59 17.46 12.73
CA LEU A 94 -1.35 17.79 12.04
C LEU A 94 -1.17 19.30 11.86
N GLU A 95 0.04 19.78 12.12
CA GLU A 95 0.40 21.19 11.95
C GLU A 95 0.12 21.70 10.53
N SER A 96 0.41 20.90 9.50
CA SER A 96 0.14 21.23 8.10
C SER A 96 -1.32 21.60 7.87
N ASN A 97 -2.26 20.83 8.43
CA ASN A 97 -3.69 21.05 8.29
C ASN A 97 -4.19 22.20 9.19
N GLN A 98 -3.55 22.44 10.33
CA GLN A 98 -3.87 23.59 11.19
C GLN A 98 -3.54 24.92 10.52
N THR A 99 -2.53 24.99 9.66
CA THR A 99 -2.22 26.23 8.91
C THR A 99 -3.40 26.70 8.05
N LEU A 100 -4.19 25.76 7.50
CA LEU A 100 -5.38 26.05 6.71
C LEU A 100 -6.54 26.60 7.56
N LEU A 101 -6.54 26.29 8.86
CA LEU A 101 -7.55 26.71 9.83
C LEU A 101 -7.11 27.89 10.68
N ARG A 102 -5.98 28.54 10.34
CA ARG A 102 -5.39 29.62 11.14
C ARG A 102 -6.34 30.81 11.37
N GLY A 103 -7.27 31.08 10.44
CA GLY A 103 -8.30 32.11 10.62
C GLY A 103 -9.35 31.78 11.69
N LEU A 104 -9.45 30.51 12.09
CA LEU A 104 -10.37 29.99 13.10
C LEU A 104 -9.67 29.62 14.42
N MET A 105 -8.33 29.65 14.48
CA MET A 105 -7.56 29.14 15.61
C MET A 105 -6.80 30.27 16.34
N PRO A 106 -6.80 30.30 17.68
CA PRO A 106 -5.80 31.06 18.43
C PRO A 106 -4.40 30.54 18.07
N GLN A 107 -3.40 31.43 17.98
CA GLN A 107 -2.01 31.03 17.69
C GLN A 107 -1.47 30.17 18.84
N THR A 108 -1.62 28.85 18.74
CA THR A 108 -1.05 27.90 19.70
C THR A 108 0.10 27.17 19.04
N GLY A 109 1.27 27.15 19.69
CA GLY A 109 2.36 26.27 19.30
C GLY A 109 1.92 24.83 19.50
N SER A 110 1.73 24.09 18.40
CA SER A 110 1.58 22.64 18.47
C SER A 110 2.93 22.04 18.87
N SER A 111 2.95 21.08 19.79
CA SER A 111 4.17 20.36 20.12
C SER A 111 4.18 19.03 19.34
N SER A 112 5.20 18.85 18.51
CA SER A 112 5.47 17.60 17.78
C SER A 112 5.47 16.34 18.66
N HIS A 113 5.70 16.51 19.97
CA HIS A 113 5.66 15.45 20.98
C HIS A 113 4.30 14.74 21.09
N SER A 114 3.16 15.43 20.91
CA SER A 114 1.84 14.77 21.03
C SER A 114 1.52 13.83 19.87
N LYS A 115 2.08 14.11 18.69
CA LYS A 115 1.94 13.27 17.50
C LYS A 115 2.62 11.92 17.71
N GLN A 116 3.89 11.93 18.12
CA GLN A 116 4.66 10.69 18.29
C GLN A 116 4.04 9.77 19.35
N GLU A 117 3.58 10.32 20.47
CA GLU A 117 2.89 9.53 21.51
C GLU A 117 1.63 8.84 20.97
N THR A 118 0.86 9.56 20.14
CA THR A 118 -0.37 9.02 19.53
C THR A 118 -0.04 7.94 18.49
N VAL A 119 1.01 8.14 17.67
CA VAL A 119 1.48 7.16 16.68
C VAL A 119 1.90 5.85 17.38
N GLU A 120 2.74 5.93 18.41
CA GLU A 120 3.18 4.73 19.14
C GLU A 120 2.03 3.99 19.80
N TYR A 121 1.05 4.73 20.34
CA TYR A 121 -0.17 4.15 20.87
C TYR A 121 -1.03 3.44 19.81
N ILE A 122 -1.16 4.01 18.61
CA ILE A 122 -1.87 3.36 17.51
C ILE A 122 -1.17 2.06 17.11
N LYS A 123 0.16 2.06 17.01
CA LYS A 123 0.95 0.85 16.72
C LYS A 123 0.78 -0.23 17.79
N GLU A 124 0.78 0.15 19.06
CA GLU A 124 0.46 -0.74 20.18
C GLU A 124 -0.94 -1.36 19.99
N LYS A 125 -1.94 -0.55 19.67
CA LYS A 125 -3.29 -1.05 19.41
C LYS A 125 -3.37 -1.97 18.20
N ILE A 126 -2.62 -1.74 17.13
CA ILE A 126 -2.58 -2.67 15.97
C ILE A 126 -2.08 -4.05 16.41
N ARG A 127 -1.07 -4.10 17.28
CA ARG A 127 -0.51 -5.37 17.79
C ARG A 127 -1.51 -6.11 18.71
N GLU A 128 -2.23 -5.37 19.54
CA GLU A 128 -3.23 -5.93 20.47
C GLU A 128 -4.53 -6.37 19.76
N ASN A 129 -4.94 -5.68 18.68
CA ASN A 129 -6.24 -5.89 18.05
C ASN A 129 -6.29 -7.16 17.19
N SER A 130 -7.30 -8.00 17.41
CA SER A 130 -7.52 -9.22 16.62
C SER A 130 -8.37 -9.03 15.35
N SER A 131 -9.12 -7.93 15.24
CA SER A 131 -9.98 -7.64 14.08
C SER A 131 -9.16 -7.04 12.92
N PRO A 132 -9.23 -7.63 11.72
CA PRO A 132 -8.61 -7.05 10.54
C PRO A 132 -9.19 -5.70 10.13
N GLU A 133 -10.52 -5.53 10.24
CA GLU A 133 -11.21 -4.28 9.92
C GLU A 133 -10.65 -3.12 10.76
N LYS A 134 -10.55 -3.33 12.08
CA LYS A 134 -10.02 -2.34 13.01
C LYS A 134 -8.53 -2.06 12.75
N SER A 135 -7.74 -3.09 12.47
CA SER A 135 -6.32 -2.94 12.14
C SER A 135 -6.12 -2.10 10.88
N ILE A 136 -6.94 -2.34 9.84
CA ILE A 136 -6.93 -1.56 8.59
C ILE A 136 -7.32 -0.11 8.82
N ASN A 137 -8.34 0.15 9.64
CA ASN A 137 -8.68 1.52 10.01
C ASN A 137 -7.50 2.22 10.74
N LEU A 138 -6.80 1.52 11.63
CA LEU A 138 -5.62 2.06 12.31
C LEU A 138 -4.45 2.32 11.34
N PHE A 139 -4.27 1.50 10.28
CA PHE A 139 -3.31 1.82 9.22
C PHE A 139 -3.69 3.10 8.46
N HIS A 140 -4.97 3.30 8.17
CA HIS A 140 -5.42 4.58 7.64
C HIS A 140 -5.12 5.73 8.60
N CYS A 141 -5.31 5.55 9.91
CA CYS A 141 -4.98 6.55 10.92
C CYS A 141 -3.48 6.91 10.92
N LEU A 142 -2.59 5.92 10.80
CA LEU A 142 -1.16 6.15 10.64
C LEU A 142 -0.84 6.90 9.34
N ASN A 143 -1.57 6.60 8.26
CA ASN A 143 -1.45 7.34 7.00
C ASN A 143 -1.88 8.80 7.14
N GLU A 144 -3.02 9.08 7.80
CA GLU A 144 -3.47 10.45 8.08
C GLU A 144 -2.49 11.24 8.96
N LEU A 145 -1.67 10.55 9.75
CA LEU A 145 -0.61 11.15 10.57
C LEU A 145 0.72 11.29 9.81
N ASN A 146 0.80 10.92 8.54
CA ASN A 146 2.03 10.87 7.75
C ASN A 146 3.13 10.10 8.50
N ASP A 147 2.80 8.92 9.05
CA ASP A 147 3.77 8.07 9.71
C ASP A 147 4.66 7.34 8.70
N HIS A 148 5.97 7.58 8.75
CA HIS A 148 6.92 6.97 7.84
C HIS A 148 7.22 5.50 8.15
N SER A 149 6.66 4.91 9.21
CA SER A 149 6.79 3.47 9.47
C SER A 149 5.56 2.67 9.02
N LEU A 150 4.54 3.30 8.43
CA LEU A 150 3.29 2.66 8.02
C LEU A 150 3.50 1.38 7.20
N VAL A 151 4.33 1.42 6.15
CA VAL A 151 4.58 0.25 5.30
C VAL A 151 5.23 -0.89 6.11
N GLN A 152 6.10 -0.56 7.07
CA GLN A 152 6.72 -1.56 7.95
C GLN A 152 5.68 -2.19 8.89
N GLU A 153 4.75 -1.41 9.44
CA GLU A 153 3.66 -1.94 10.27
C GLU A 153 2.74 -2.88 9.47
N VAL A 154 2.42 -2.54 8.22
CA VAL A 154 1.66 -3.42 7.31
C VAL A 154 2.45 -4.71 6.99
N GLN A 155 3.76 -4.59 6.76
CA GLN A 155 4.65 -5.73 6.55
C GLN A 155 4.66 -6.66 7.77
N THR A 156 4.87 -6.13 8.97
CA THR A 156 4.84 -6.89 10.23
C THR A 156 3.48 -7.56 10.44
N TYR A 157 2.39 -6.87 10.13
CA TYR A 157 1.04 -7.42 10.23
C TYR A 157 0.81 -8.61 9.29
N LEU A 158 1.28 -8.54 8.04
CA LEU A 158 1.10 -9.59 7.04
C LEU A 158 2.10 -10.76 7.19
N ASN A 159 3.32 -10.48 7.65
CA ASN A 159 4.41 -11.46 7.82
C ASN A 159 4.36 -12.22 9.14
N GLY A 160 3.55 -11.78 10.10
CA GLY A 160 3.56 -12.35 11.44
C GLY A 160 3.35 -13.88 11.44
N GLU A 161 3.94 -14.53 12.45
CA GLU A 161 3.79 -15.97 12.70
C GLU A 161 2.66 -16.28 13.72
N GLY A 162 2.15 -17.51 13.70
CA GLY A 162 1.08 -17.94 14.62
C GLY A 162 -0.27 -17.27 14.34
N ASP A 163 -0.81 -16.57 15.35
CA ASP A 163 -2.15 -15.95 15.32
C ASP A 163 -2.31 -14.88 14.21
N SER A 164 -1.23 -14.21 13.84
CA SER A 164 -1.18 -13.25 12.73
C SER A 164 -1.28 -13.92 11.35
N ARG A 165 -0.81 -15.17 11.18
CA ARG A 165 -1.09 -15.96 9.96
C ARG A 165 -2.58 -16.28 9.82
N LEU A 166 -3.25 -16.57 10.93
CA LEU A 166 -4.71 -16.81 10.95
C LEU A 166 -5.52 -15.53 10.64
N ARG A 167 -5.00 -14.37 11.03
CA ARG A 167 -5.60 -13.06 10.66
C ARG A 167 -5.48 -12.79 9.17
N ARG A 168 -4.33 -13.12 8.55
CA ARG A 168 -4.10 -13.00 7.10
C ARG A 168 -5.03 -13.90 6.28
N THR A 169 -5.18 -15.17 6.64
CA THR A 169 -6.05 -16.11 5.91
C THR A 169 -7.54 -15.76 6.00
N ARG A 170 -7.90 -14.80 6.86
CA ARG A 170 -9.26 -14.27 7.01
C ARG A 170 -9.51 -12.97 6.26
N LEU A 171 -8.50 -12.38 5.61
CA LEU A 171 -8.67 -11.12 4.90
C LEU A 171 -9.60 -11.30 3.68
N SER A 172 -10.70 -10.57 3.69
CA SER A 172 -11.65 -10.53 2.58
C SER A 172 -11.06 -9.75 1.38
N PRO A 173 -11.63 -9.90 0.17
CA PRO A 173 -11.21 -9.12 -0.99
C PRO A 173 -11.27 -7.60 -0.78
N THR A 174 -12.25 -7.11 -0.01
CA THR A 174 -12.38 -5.67 0.30
C THR A 174 -11.29 -5.20 1.25
N GLN A 175 -10.91 -6.04 2.23
CA GLN A 175 -9.82 -5.76 3.15
C GLN A 175 -8.46 -5.73 2.46
N TRP A 176 -8.20 -6.65 1.53
CA TRP A 176 -7.01 -6.60 0.67
C TRP A 176 -6.97 -5.32 -0.17
N SER A 177 -8.11 -4.93 -0.75
CA SER A 177 -8.20 -3.69 -1.53
C SER A 177 -7.91 -2.46 -0.66
N ALA A 178 -8.37 -2.45 0.59
CA ALA A 178 -8.07 -1.38 1.54
C ALA A 178 -6.58 -1.33 1.92
N LEU A 179 -5.95 -2.48 2.18
CA LEU A 179 -4.50 -2.55 2.44
C LEU A 179 -3.67 -2.08 1.24
N VAL A 180 -4.05 -2.49 0.03
CA VAL A 180 -3.42 -2.00 -1.20
C VAL A 180 -3.58 -0.48 -1.32
N PHE A 181 -4.77 0.06 -1.04
CA PHE A 181 -4.99 1.50 -1.04
C PHE A 181 -4.08 2.22 -0.04
N VAL A 182 -3.95 1.70 1.19
CA VAL A 182 -3.03 2.25 2.20
C VAL A 182 -1.59 2.27 1.67
N LEU A 183 -1.11 1.17 1.10
CA LEU A 183 0.26 1.08 0.57
C LEU A 183 0.50 2.03 -0.61
N LEU A 184 -0.46 2.16 -1.52
CA LEU A 184 -0.37 3.03 -2.69
C LEU A 184 -0.47 4.52 -2.37
N ASN A 185 -1.09 4.89 -1.24
CA ASN A 185 -1.26 6.27 -0.80
C ASN A 185 -0.33 6.66 0.35
N SER A 186 0.60 5.77 0.73
CA SER A 186 1.60 6.13 1.73
C SER A 186 2.56 7.18 1.17
N ASP A 187 3.01 8.12 2.02
CA ASP A 187 3.99 9.14 1.65
C ASP A 187 5.37 8.56 1.31
N GLN A 188 5.61 7.27 1.57
CA GLN A 188 6.83 6.60 1.16
C GLN A 188 6.81 6.33 -0.33
N GLU A 189 7.85 6.78 -1.04
CA GLU A 189 8.07 6.33 -2.40
C GLU A 189 8.18 4.81 -2.42
N LEU A 190 7.30 4.16 -3.19
CA LEU A 190 7.33 2.72 -3.43
C LEU A 190 8.52 2.35 -4.31
N ASP A 191 9.75 2.64 -3.89
CA ASP A 191 10.95 2.34 -4.67
C ASP A 191 11.15 0.82 -4.78
N GLU A 192 11.11 0.11 -3.65
CA GLU A 192 11.29 -1.35 -3.60
C GLU A 192 10.10 -2.07 -2.95
N PHE A 193 9.44 -2.94 -3.72
CA PHE A 193 8.55 -3.98 -3.21
C PHE A 193 9.34 -5.28 -2.99
N ASN A 194 9.31 -5.82 -1.77
CA ASN A 194 9.92 -7.10 -1.45
C ASN A 194 8.88 -8.03 -0.82
N LEU A 195 8.47 -9.07 -1.56
CA LEU A 195 7.39 -9.96 -1.15
C LEU A 195 7.71 -10.71 0.15
N ARG A 196 8.98 -11.00 0.42
CA ARG A 196 9.42 -11.67 1.65
C ARG A 196 9.23 -10.83 2.91
N LYS A 197 9.11 -9.50 2.78
CA LYS A 197 8.77 -8.63 3.92
C LYS A 197 7.29 -8.71 4.28
N TYR A 198 6.47 -9.23 3.37
CA TYR A 198 5.06 -9.52 3.59
C TYR A 198 4.90 -11.02 3.81
N ASP A 199 4.42 -11.75 2.80
CA ASP A 199 4.27 -13.18 2.84
C ASP A 199 4.77 -13.75 1.51
N PRO A 200 5.78 -14.64 1.50
CA PRO A 200 6.35 -15.20 0.28
C PRO A 200 5.45 -16.29 -0.32
N SER A 201 4.22 -15.91 -0.67
CA SER A 201 3.22 -16.78 -1.30
C SER A 201 2.70 -16.17 -2.60
N GLU A 202 2.28 -17.05 -3.51
CA GLU A 202 1.61 -16.64 -4.75
C GLU A 202 0.31 -15.89 -4.47
N GLU A 203 -0.46 -16.29 -3.46
CA GLU A 203 -1.69 -15.58 -3.10
C GLU A 203 -1.41 -14.13 -2.71
N CYS A 204 -0.42 -13.89 -1.86
CA CYS A 204 -0.04 -12.53 -1.44
C CYS A 204 0.47 -11.71 -2.63
N LEU A 205 1.27 -12.30 -3.53
CA LEU A 205 1.69 -11.65 -4.77
C LEU A 205 0.49 -11.18 -5.59
N LEU A 206 -0.50 -12.06 -5.81
CA LEU A 206 -1.70 -11.75 -6.59
C LEU A 206 -2.50 -10.59 -5.99
N LYS A 207 -2.64 -10.55 -4.66
CA LYS A 207 -3.34 -9.45 -3.98
C LYS A 207 -2.56 -8.14 -4.04
N LEU A 208 -1.23 -8.18 -4.04
CA LEU A 208 -0.36 -7.01 -4.03
C LEU A 208 0.17 -6.59 -5.40
N LEU A 209 -0.33 -7.20 -6.50
CA LEU A 209 0.02 -6.81 -7.87
C LEU A 209 -0.08 -5.30 -8.16
N PRO A 210 -1.10 -4.57 -7.66
CA PRO A 210 -1.14 -3.11 -7.87
C PRO A 210 0.06 -2.39 -7.26
N VAL A 211 0.56 -2.86 -6.11
CA VAL A 211 1.75 -2.33 -5.45
C VAL A 211 3.00 -2.68 -6.26
N VAL A 212 3.14 -3.93 -6.73
CA VAL A 212 4.23 -4.35 -7.63
C VAL A 212 4.30 -3.46 -8.88
N LYS A 213 3.14 -3.18 -9.48
CA LYS A 213 3.02 -2.34 -10.68
C LYS A 213 3.40 -0.88 -10.41
N ALA A 214 3.07 -0.36 -9.23
CA ALA A 214 3.41 1.00 -8.81
C ALA A 214 4.87 1.14 -8.37
N SER A 215 5.54 0.03 -8.03
CA SER A 215 6.92 0.04 -7.58
C SER A 215 7.95 0.16 -8.71
N ARG A 216 9.09 0.78 -8.41
CA ARG A 216 10.23 0.85 -9.35
C ARG A 216 10.99 -0.48 -9.40
N LYS A 217 11.12 -1.16 -8.26
CA LYS A 217 11.80 -2.45 -8.11
C LYS A 217 10.91 -3.46 -7.40
N ALA A 218 10.90 -4.69 -7.89
CA ALA A 218 10.22 -5.81 -7.24
C ALA A 218 11.21 -6.97 -6.99
N VAL A 219 11.29 -7.39 -5.74
CA VAL A 219 12.10 -8.52 -5.26
C VAL A 219 11.17 -9.65 -4.84
N LEU A 220 11.12 -10.70 -5.65
CA LEU A 220 10.30 -11.90 -5.48
C LEU A 220 11.16 -13.16 -5.36
N LEU A 221 12.36 -12.99 -4.76
CA LEU A 221 13.34 -14.05 -4.54
C LEU A 221 12.77 -15.16 -3.65
N GLU A 222 12.85 -16.41 -4.10
CA GLU A 222 12.48 -17.59 -3.29
C GLU A 222 11.08 -17.43 -2.65
N CYS A 223 10.06 -17.24 -3.50
CA CYS A 223 8.66 -16.96 -3.09
C CYS A 223 7.69 -18.05 -3.59
N ASN A 224 8.19 -19.25 -3.94
CA ASN A 224 7.41 -20.38 -4.44
C ASN A 224 6.48 -20.01 -5.61
N LEU A 225 6.94 -19.16 -6.52
CA LEU A 225 6.15 -18.69 -7.66
C LEU A 225 5.86 -19.83 -8.65
N THR A 226 4.64 -19.84 -9.20
CA THR A 226 4.21 -20.81 -10.22
C THR A 226 4.08 -20.16 -11.61
N GLU A 227 3.57 -20.91 -12.59
CA GLU A 227 3.20 -20.37 -13.90
C GLU A 227 2.15 -19.26 -13.81
N GLU A 228 1.23 -19.32 -12.84
CA GLU A 228 0.21 -18.28 -12.67
C GLU A 228 0.84 -16.95 -12.24
N SER A 229 1.80 -16.99 -11.31
CA SER A 229 2.64 -15.85 -10.96
C SER A 229 3.31 -15.24 -12.20
N CYS A 230 3.83 -16.06 -13.12
CA CYS A 230 4.45 -15.58 -14.36
C CYS A 230 3.43 -14.92 -15.31
N ARG A 231 2.23 -15.48 -15.41
CA ARG A 231 1.13 -14.92 -16.23
C ARG A 231 0.74 -13.53 -15.76
N VAL A 232 0.54 -13.34 -14.45
CA VAL A 232 0.15 -12.03 -13.91
C VAL A 232 1.29 -11.01 -13.97
N LEU A 233 2.53 -11.43 -13.77
CA LEU A 233 3.69 -10.55 -13.93
C LEU A 233 3.87 -10.13 -15.38
N SER A 234 3.59 -11.01 -16.34
CA SER A 234 3.55 -10.67 -17.76
C SER A 234 2.54 -9.56 -18.07
N SER A 235 1.36 -9.59 -17.43
CA SER A 235 0.38 -8.49 -17.49
C SER A 235 0.91 -7.18 -16.90
N VAL A 236 1.69 -7.24 -15.82
CA VAL A 236 2.36 -6.06 -15.24
C VAL A 236 3.41 -5.50 -16.21
N LEU A 237 4.24 -6.37 -16.81
CA LEU A 237 5.30 -5.96 -17.75
C LEU A 237 4.76 -5.36 -19.05
N SER A 238 3.59 -5.81 -19.50
CA SER A 238 2.92 -5.32 -20.70
C SER A 238 2.03 -4.09 -20.46
N SER A 239 1.93 -3.61 -19.21
CA SER A 239 1.06 -2.49 -18.88
C SER A 239 1.76 -1.14 -18.99
N ASN A 240 1.18 -0.21 -19.77
CA ASN A 240 1.73 1.13 -19.98
C ASN A 240 1.82 1.99 -18.69
N SER A 241 1.07 1.63 -17.65
CA SER A 241 1.12 2.31 -16.35
C SER A 241 2.02 1.60 -15.32
N SER A 242 2.80 0.61 -15.75
CA SER A 242 3.81 -0.01 -14.90
C SER A 242 5.01 0.93 -14.70
N ARG A 243 5.40 1.11 -13.44
CA ARG A 243 6.62 1.84 -13.07
C ARG A 243 7.83 0.94 -12.92
N LEU A 244 7.64 -0.37 -13.06
CA LEU A 244 8.66 -1.38 -12.81
C LEU A 244 9.85 -1.24 -13.77
N ARG A 245 11.04 -1.15 -13.19
CA ARG A 245 12.35 -1.07 -13.86
C ARG A 245 13.24 -2.25 -13.51
N GLU A 246 13.13 -2.78 -12.30
CA GLU A 246 13.90 -3.94 -11.87
C GLU A 246 13.01 -5.06 -11.33
N LEU A 247 13.21 -6.28 -11.83
CA LEU A 247 12.48 -7.45 -11.37
C LEU A 247 13.46 -8.59 -11.04
N ASN A 248 13.41 -9.07 -9.81
CA ASN A 248 14.18 -10.23 -9.36
C ASN A 248 13.25 -11.39 -8.99
N LEU A 249 13.29 -12.44 -9.80
CA LEU A 249 12.53 -13.69 -9.66
C LEU A 249 13.41 -14.89 -9.29
N SER A 250 14.66 -14.66 -8.94
CA SER A 250 15.65 -15.72 -8.71
C SER A 250 15.19 -16.73 -7.65
N ASN A 251 15.74 -17.94 -7.68
CA ASN A 251 15.42 -19.06 -6.78
C ASN A 251 13.93 -19.46 -6.77
N ASN A 252 13.22 -19.25 -7.88
CA ASN A 252 11.88 -19.80 -8.08
C ASN A 252 11.90 -20.79 -9.24
N LYS A 253 11.22 -21.94 -9.12
CA LYS A 253 11.18 -22.98 -10.16
C LYS A 253 10.24 -22.62 -11.31
N LEU A 254 10.54 -21.53 -12.02
CA LEU A 254 9.70 -20.99 -13.09
C LEU A 254 9.63 -21.92 -14.31
N GLN A 255 10.71 -22.66 -14.59
CA GLN A 255 10.85 -23.53 -15.77
C GLN A 255 10.68 -22.76 -17.09
N ASP A 256 10.77 -23.46 -18.22
CA ASP A 256 10.62 -22.82 -19.53
C ASP A 256 9.21 -22.30 -19.78
N SER A 257 8.18 -22.94 -19.21
CA SER A 257 6.78 -22.52 -19.31
C SER A 257 6.53 -21.16 -18.67
N GLY A 258 7.01 -20.93 -17.45
CA GLY A 258 6.92 -19.63 -16.78
C GLY A 258 7.68 -18.54 -17.54
N VAL A 259 8.87 -18.87 -18.06
CA VAL A 259 9.68 -17.93 -18.85
C VAL A 259 9.01 -17.55 -20.17
N LYS A 260 8.33 -18.48 -20.86
CA LYS A 260 7.54 -18.16 -22.06
C LYS A 260 6.43 -17.16 -21.76
N LEU A 261 5.74 -17.30 -20.63
CA LEU A 261 4.71 -16.34 -20.21
C LEU A 261 5.29 -14.95 -19.95
N LEU A 262 6.43 -14.87 -19.25
CA LEU A 262 7.13 -13.61 -19.01
C LEU A 262 7.64 -12.98 -20.32
N SER A 263 8.10 -13.82 -21.26
CA SER A 263 8.59 -13.38 -22.58
C SER A 263 7.50 -12.63 -23.35
N ALA A 264 6.24 -13.09 -23.32
CA ALA A 264 5.12 -12.39 -23.93
C ALA A 264 4.90 -10.97 -23.37
N GLY A 265 5.22 -10.73 -22.09
CA GLY A 265 5.16 -9.41 -21.48
C GLY A 265 6.31 -8.51 -21.94
N LEU A 266 7.51 -9.07 -22.11
CA LEU A 266 8.70 -8.38 -22.60
C LEU A 266 8.61 -8.04 -24.10
N GLU A 267 7.81 -8.76 -24.89
CA GLU A 267 7.53 -8.44 -26.30
C GLU A 267 6.78 -7.12 -26.47
N ASN A 268 6.09 -6.65 -25.42
CA ASN A 268 5.32 -5.43 -25.50
C ASN A 268 6.24 -4.20 -25.67
N PRO A 269 6.01 -3.34 -26.68
CA PRO A 269 6.86 -2.17 -26.93
C PRO A 269 6.84 -1.14 -25.80
N HIS A 270 5.82 -1.16 -24.95
CA HIS A 270 5.69 -0.32 -23.75
C HIS A 270 6.32 -0.95 -22.51
N CYS A 271 6.94 -2.12 -22.61
CA CYS A 271 7.69 -2.69 -21.49
C CYS A 271 8.88 -1.79 -21.16
N THR A 272 8.90 -1.31 -19.92
CA THR A 272 9.92 -0.39 -19.41
C THR A 272 10.95 -1.07 -18.50
N LEU A 273 10.94 -2.40 -18.43
CA LEU A 273 11.85 -3.14 -17.55
C LEU A 273 13.30 -3.00 -18.04
N GLU A 274 14.19 -2.60 -17.15
CA GLU A 274 15.62 -2.35 -17.42
C GLU A 274 16.50 -3.52 -16.95
N THR A 275 16.11 -4.15 -15.84
CA THR A 275 16.83 -5.29 -15.25
C THR A 275 15.89 -6.45 -14.94
N LEU A 276 16.27 -7.64 -15.39
CA LEU A 276 15.60 -8.90 -15.08
C LEU A 276 16.59 -9.93 -14.52
N ARG A 277 16.32 -10.45 -13.33
CA ARG A 277 17.13 -11.48 -12.67
C ARG A 277 16.29 -12.73 -12.45
N MET A 278 16.71 -13.85 -13.00
CA MET A 278 16.07 -15.16 -12.91
C MET A 278 17.13 -16.24 -12.63
N GLN A 279 17.96 -16.02 -11.61
CA GLN A 279 19.01 -16.98 -11.26
C GLN A 279 18.38 -18.25 -10.66
N TYR A 280 18.95 -19.42 -10.95
CA TYR A 280 18.50 -20.71 -10.40
C TYR A 280 16.99 -20.95 -10.58
N CYS A 281 16.47 -20.72 -11.78
CA CYS A 281 15.04 -20.81 -12.09
C CYS A 281 14.62 -22.06 -12.86
N SER A 282 15.53 -23.03 -13.00
CA SER A 282 15.35 -24.26 -13.79
C SER A 282 15.02 -23.99 -15.26
N ILE A 283 15.62 -22.93 -15.83
CA ILE A 283 15.45 -22.53 -17.23
C ILE A 283 16.39 -23.33 -18.12
N THR A 284 15.91 -23.82 -19.25
CA THR A 284 16.70 -24.55 -20.24
C THR A 284 16.96 -23.71 -21.51
N ASP A 285 17.49 -24.34 -22.56
CA ASP A 285 17.68 -23.76 -23.88
C ASP A 285 16.38 -23.19 -24.45
N GLU A 286 15.27 -23.89 -24.24
CA GLU A 286 13.96 -23.49 -24.77
C GLU A 286 13.45 -22.18 -24.16
N GLY A 287 13.51 -22.03 -22.83
CA GLY A 287 13.13 -20.79 -22.17
C GLY A 287 14.05 -19.62 -22.52
N CYS A 288 15.36 -19.88 -22.65
CA CYS A 288 16.31 -18.85 -23.08
C CYS A 288 16.09 -18.43 -24.54
N ALA A 289 15.74 -19.37 -25.42
CA ALA A 289 15.38 -19.08 -26.81
C ALA A 289 14.10 -18.24 -26.91
N ALA A 290 13.10 -18.52 -26.07
CA ALA A 290 11.88 -17.71 -25.97
C ALA A 290 12.19 -16.26 -25.54
N LEU A 291 13.01 -16.08 -24.48
CA LEU A 291 13.46 -14.75 -24.05
C LEU A 291 14.21 -14.00 -25.14
N GLY A 292 15.18 -14.66 -25.80
CA GLY A 292 15.96 -14.05 -26.87
C GLY A 292 15.10 -13.66 -28.08
N SER A 293 14.07 -14.45 -28.40
CA SER A 293 13.11 -14.14 -29.47
C SER A 293 12.26 -12.92 -29.11
N ALA A 294 11.77 -12.85 -27.87
CA ALA A 294 10.99 -11.73 -27.37
C ALA A 294 11.77 -10.41 -27.34
N LEU A 295 13.03 -10.45 -26.90
CA LEU A 295 13.90 -9.26 -26.88
C LEU A 295 14.29 -8.80 -28.29
N ARG A 296 14.48 -9.74 -29.22
CA ARG A 296 14.76 -9.43 -30.63
C ARG A 296 13.56 -8.80 -31.33
N SER A 297 12.35 -9.30 -31.07
CA SER A 297 11.12 -8.77 -31.68
C SER A 297 10.76 -7.38 -31.12
N ASN A 298 11.04 -7.13 -29.84
CA ASN A 298 10.84 -5.83 -29.22
C ASN A 298 12.02 -4.87 -29.49
N SER A 299 11.97 -4.22 -30.66
CA SER A 299 12.96 -3.21 -31.03
C SER A 299 13.03 -2.00 -30.09
N SER A 300 12.02 -1.73 -29.25
CA SER A 300 12.01 -0.65 -28.26
C SER A 300 12.29 -1.12 -26.84
N SER A 301 12.80 -2.35 -26.66
CA SER A 301 13.11 -2.90 -25.35
C SER A 301 14.07 -2.01 -24.54
N HIS A 302 13.67 -1.75 -23.30
CA HIS A 302 14.46 -1.05 -22.29
C HIS A 302 15.39 -1.99 -21.51
N LEU A 303 15.29 -3.30 -21.72
CA LEU A 303 16.07 -4.27 -20.97
C LEU A 303 17.56 -4.15 -21.32
N ARG A 304 18.40 -3.90 -20.30
CA ARG A 304 19.86 -3.74 -20.42
C ARG A 304 20.63 -4.80 -19.64
N GLU A 305 20.09 -5.24 -18.51
CA GLU A 305 20.70 -6.28 -17.67
C GLU A 305 19.79 -7.50 -17.59
N LEU A 306 20.35 -8.65 -17.97
CA LEU A 306 19.70 -9.96 -17.81
C LEU A 306 20.63 -10.90 -17.06
N ASP A 307 20.17 -11.39 -15.91
CA ASP A 307 20.90 -12.38 -15.10
C ASP A 307 20.17 -13.72 -15.05
N LEU A 308 20.79 -14.73 -15.65
CA LEU A 308 20.35 -16.11 -15.78
C LEU A 308 21.34 -17.09 -15.11
N LYS A 309 22.22 -16.64 -14.21
CA LYS A 309 23.17 -17.53 -13.52
C LYS A 309 22.48 -18.74 -12.89
N GLY A 310 23.12 -19.90 -12.97
CA GLY A 310 22.57 -21.13 -12.38
C GLY A 310 21.42 -21.77 -13.16
N ASN A 311 21.21 -21.37 -14.43
CA ASN A 311 20.33 -22.05 -15.38
C ASN A 311 21.13 -22.81 -16.45
N ASN A 312 20.42 -23.50 -17.36
CA ASN A 312 21.02 -24.26 -18.46
C ASN A 312 20.60 -23.69 -19.84
N PRO A 313 21.15 -22.55 -20.27
CA PRO A 313 20.68 -21.77 -21.43
C PRO A 313 20.85 -22.43 -22.81
N GLY A 314 21.51 -23.60 -22.89
CA GLY A 314 21.95 -24.24 -24.13
C GLY A 314 22.76 -23.35 -25.09
N GLU A 315 23.07 -23.86 -26.28
CA GLU A 315 23.77 -23.09 -27.31
C GLU A 315 22.83 -22.15 -28.07
N SER A 316 21.58 -22.56 -28.29
CA SER A 316 20.63 -21.78 -29.08
C SER A 316 20.12 -20.56 -28.31
N GLY A 317 19.82 -20.73 -27.01
CA GLY A 317 19.44 -19.66 -26.11
C GLY A 317 20.57 -18.64 -25.95
N VAL A 318 21.82 -19.07 -25.74
CA VAL A 318 22.98 -18.17 -25.68
C VAL A 318 23.14 -17.38 -26.98
N LYS A 319 23.01 -18.04 -28.13
CA LYS A 319 23.12 -17.37 -29.45
C LYS A 319 22.04 -16.30 -29.63
N LEU A 320 20.80 -16.58 -29.24
CA LEU A 320 19.70 -15.63 -29.38
C LEU A 320 19.82 -14.46 -28.40
N LEU A 321 20.21 -14.72 -27.15
CA LEU A 321 20.37 -13.70 -26.12
C LEU A 321 21.60 -12.80 -26.35
N SER A 322 22.66 -13.34 -26.95
CA SER A 322 23.88 -12.57 -27.29
C SER A 322 23.73 -11.75 -28.57
N ASP A 323 22.58 -11.80 -29.22
CA ASP A 323 22.36 -11.08 -30.46
C ASP A 323 22.37 -9.56 -30.28
N PRO A 324 23.02 -8.80 -31.18
CA PRO A 324 23.03 -7.34 -31.13
C PRO A 324 21.64 -6.69 -31.10
N HIS A 325 20.61 -7.32 -31.66
CA HIS A 325 19.24 -6.81 -31.68
C HIS A 325 18.55 -6.84 -30.31
N CYS A 326 19.01 -7.68 -29.37
CA CYS A 326 18.42 -7.80 -28.03
C CYS A 326 18.75 -6.61 -27.09
N LYS A 327 19.63 -5.69 -27.50
CA LYS A 327 20.04 -4.47 -26.78
C LYS A 327 20.55 -4.65 -25.34
N LEU A 328 20.82 -5.88 -24.90
CA LEU A 328 21.43 -6.16 -23.62
C LEU A 328 22.86 -5.60 -23.56
N GLU A 329 23.16 -4.86 -22.51
CA GLU A 329 24.51 -4.36 -22.21
C GLU A 329 25.29 -5.39 -21.40
N THR A 330 24.59 -6.06 -20.49
CA THR A 330 25.15 -7.08 -19.62
C THR A 330 24.28 -8.33 -19.60
N LEU A 331 24.90 -9.47 -19.89
CA LEU A 331 24.27 -10.79 -19.85
C LEU A 331 25.08 -11.71 -18.93
N TYR A 332 24.42 -12.27 -17.92
CA TYR A 332 25.02 -13.26 -17.02
C TYR A 332 24.35 -14.62 -17.22
N ILE A 333 25.12 -15.63 -17.62
CA ILE A 333 24.57 -16.96 -17.97
C ILE A 333 25.31 -18.12 -17.25
N LYS A 334 26.54 -17.87 -16.77
CA LYS A 334 27.37 -18.75 -15.94
C LYS A 334 28.13 -17.86 -14.92
N ASN A 335 29.12 -18.37 -14.19
CA ASN A 335 30.05 -17.51 -13.42
C ASN A 335 30.83 -16.51 -14.32
N ASN A 336 30.63 -16.54 -15.64
CA ASN A 336 31.19 -15.60 -16.60
C ASN A 336 30.19 -14.48 -16.91
N LYS A 337 30.68 -13.23 -16.88
CA LYS A 337 29.99 -12.04 -17.34
C LYS A 337 30.26 -11.87 -18.84
N LEU A 338 29.21 -11.85 -19.67
CA LEU A 338 29.33 -11.44 -21.07
C LEU A 338 28.96 -9.96 -21.16
N THR A 339 29.97 -9.09 -21.31
CA THR A 339 29.79 -7.67 -21.64
C THR A 339 29.97 -7.47 -23.12
N ARG A 340 29.20 -6.56 -23.74
CA ARG A 340 29.38 -6.19 -25.17
C ARG A 340 30.80 -5.74 -25.53
N THR A 341 31.62 -5.35 -24.56
CA THR A 341 33.04 -4.98 -24.73
C THR A 341 34.02 -6.17 -24.73
N GLY A 342 33.56 -7.42 -24.86
CA GLY A 342 34.43 -8.60 -24.79
C GLY A 342 33.89 -9.85 -25.49
N VAL A 343 33.43 -9.70 -26.75
CA VAL A 343 33.33 -10.80 -27.72
C VAL A 343 34.45 -10.64 -28.74
#